data_AF-A0A4R6GJ23-F1
#
_entry.id   AF-A0A4R6GJ23-F1
#
_cell.length_a   1.000
_cell.length_b   1.000
_cell.length_c   1.000
_cell.angle_alpha   90.00
_cell.angle_beta   90.00
_cell.angle_gamma   90.00
#
_symmetry.space_group_name_H-M   'P 1'
#
loop_
_entity.id
_entity.type
_entity.pdbx_description
1 polymer ?
#
loop_
_entity_poly.entity_id
_entity_poly.type
_entity_poly.pdbx_seq_one_letter_code
_entity_poly.pdbx_strand_id
1 'polypeptide(L)'
;MRLIELLRIARFGIVGLTAAAVHYWVVIALVELLHIAPLQANVGGFVAAFWVSYFGHRHWTFSDAVASHTDGTHSSFLRFLLVALLGFGMNQLMFYLLLRYAGWPYYLALAVVVFTVAAMTYVLSRVWAFRHASH
;
A
#
# COMPACT_ATOMS: atom_id res chain seq x y z
N MET A 1 -1.22 13.61 -24.62
CA MET A 1 -2.02 13.33 -23.40
C MET A 1 -1.88 11.88 -22.90
N ARG A 2 -2.03 10.82 -23.71
CA ARG A 2 -2.00 9.41 -23.23
C ARG A 2 -0.70 8.92 -22.57
N LEU A 3 0.48 9.40 -22.99
CA LEU A 3 1.78 8.93 -22.43
C LEU A 3 2.02 9.38 -20.98
N ILE A 4 1.55 10.57 -20.63
CA ILE A 4 1.77 11.18 -19.30
C ILE A 4 0.91 10.49 -18.24
N GLU A 5 -0.31 10.08 -18.60
CA GLU A 5 -1.19 9.29 -17.73
C GLU A 5 -0.65 7.87 -17.51
N LEU A 6 -0.16 7.22 -18.58
CA LEU A 6 0.50 5.91 -18.47
C LEU A 6 1.72 5.95 -17.55
N LEU A 7 2.54 7.01 -17.65
CA LEU A 7 3.68 7.21 -16.75
C LEU A 7 3.27 7.46 -15.31
N ARG A 8 2.17 8.18 -15.04
CA ARG A 8 1.64 8.36 -13.67
C ARG A 8 1.14 7.06 -13.07
N ILE A 9 0.39 6.26 -13.84
CA ILE A 9 -0.11 4.95 -13.39
C ILE A 9 1.07 3.99 -13.13
N ALA A 10 2.07 3.98 -14.01
CA ALA A 10 3.28 3.17 -13.82
C ALA A 10 4.05 3.59 -12.57
N ARG A 11 4.28 4.90 -12.36
CA ARG A 11 4.92 5.42 -11.14
C ARG A 11 4.13 5.07 -9.88
N PHE A 12 2.79 5.19 -9.92
CA PHE A 12 1.93 4.79 -8.81
C PHE A 12 2.07 3.30 -8.49
N GLY A 13 2.06 2.44 -9.51
CA GLY A 13 2.28 1.01 -9.36
C GLY A 13 3.65 0.67 -8.78
N ILE A 14 4.72 1.35 -9.23
CA ILE A 14 6.08 1.16 -8.72
C ILE A 14 6.16 1.55 -7.24
N VAL A 15 5.63 2.71 -6.85
CA VAL A 15 5.63 3.14 -5.44
C VAL A 15 4.86 2.15 -4.57
N GLY A 16 3.70 1.67 -5.06
CA GLY A 16 2.91 0.65 -4.38
C GLY A 16 3.65 -0.68 -4.23
N LEU A 17 4.33 -1.17 -5.28
CA LEU A 17 5.13 -2.40 -5.22
C LEU A 17 6.28 -2.26 -4.22
N THR A 18 6.99 -1.13 -4.24
CA THR A 18 8.09 -0.87 -3.32
C THR A 18 7.59 -0.84 -1.87
N ALA A 19 6.46 -0.19 -1.61
CA ALA A 19 5.86 -0.19 -0.28
C ALA A 19 5.43 -1.60 0.17
N ALA A 20 4.85 -2.40 -0.73
CA ALA A 20 4.48 -3.78 -0.44
C ALA A 20 5.71 -4.67 -0.15
N ALA A 21 6.80 -4.49 -0.89
CA ALA A 21 8.06 -5.18 -0.63
C ALA A 21 8.64 -4.79 0.72
N VAL A 22 8.66 -3.49 1.05
CA VAL A 22 9.10 -3.02 2.38
C VAL A 22 8.22 -3.58 3.48
N HIS A 23 6.88 -3.59 3.31
CA HIS A 23 5.97 -4.21 4.26
C HIS A 23 6.39 -5.66 4.55
N TYR A 24 6.51 -6.47 3.50
CA TYR A 24 6.81 -7.89 3.61
C TYR A 24 8.13 -8.13 4.35
N TRP A 25 9.20 -7.43 3.97
CA TRP A 25 10.52 -7.58 4.59
C TRP A 25 10.56 -7.08 6.03
N VAL A 26 9.87 -5.99 6.34
CA VAL A 26 9.80 -5.45 7.71
C VAL A 26 9.05 -6.42 8.62
N VAL A 27 7.94 -7.01 8.16
CA VAL A 27 7.23 -8.04 8.97
C VAL A 27 8.13 -9.23 9.23
N ILE A 28 8.83 -9.76 8.21
CA ILE A 28 9.77 -10.87 8.40
C ILE A 28 10.86 -10.49 9.39
N ALA A 29 11.48 -9.33 9.23
CA ALA A 29 12.52 -8.84 10.12
C ALA A 29 12.02 -8.71 11.58
N LEU A 30 10.82 -8.16 11.79
CA LEU A 30 10.21 -8.04 13.13
C LEU A 30 9.94 -9.40 13.77
N VAL A 31 9.51 -10.40 13.00
CA VAL A 31 9.27 -11.75 13.54
C VAL A 31 10.58 -12.50 13.79
N GLU A 32 11.52 -12.48 12.84
CA GLU A 32 12.75 -13.30 12.91
C GLU A 32 13.82 -12.68 13.82
N LEU A 33 14.01 -11.36 13.80
CA LEU A 33 15.05 -10.69 14.59
C LEU A 33 14.55 -10.30 15.98
N LEU A 34 13.32 -9.81 16.07
CA LEU A 34 12.76 -9.25 17.30
C LEU A 34 11.76 -10.20 17.98
N HIS A 35 11.48 -11.38 17.39
CA HIS A 35 10.57 -12.39 17.95
C HIS A 35 9.18 -11.86 18.27
N ILE A 36 8.76 -10.80 17.56
CA ILE A 36 7.44 -10.17 17.73
C ILE A 36 6.38 -11.09 17.12
N ALA A 37 5.22 -11.19 17.76
CA ALA A 37 4.11 -11.99 17.26
C ALA A 37 3.73 -11.56 15.83
N PRO A 38 3.45 -12.47 14.88
CA PRO A 38 3.19 -12.13 13.48
C PRO A 38 2.11 -11.07 13.28
N LEU A 39 1.08 -11.09 14.12
CA LEU A 39 -0.02 -10.13 14.08
C LEU A 39 0.42 -8.70 14.42
N GLN A 40 1.35 -8.56 15.38
CA GLN A 40 1.93 -7.28 15.80
C GLN A 40 2.99 -6.82 14.80
N ALA A 41 3.78 -7.75 14.27
CA ALA A 41 4.75 -7.48 13.21
C ALA A 41 4.07 -6.93 11.96
N ASN A 42 2.87 -7.42 11.60
CA ASN A 42 2.08 -6.91 10.47
C ASN A 42 1.72 -5.41 10.62
N VAL A 43 1.44 -4.96 11.86
CA VAL A 43 1.21 -3.54 12.15
C VAL A 43 2.49 -2.73 11.93
N GLY A 44 3.63 -3.21 12.41
CA GLY A 44 4.93 -2.56 12.19
C GLY A 44 5.30 -2.46 10.72
N GLY A 45 5.07 -3.52 9.94
CA GLY A 45 5.23 -3.54 8.49
C GLY A 45 4.37 -2.50 7.78
N PHE A 46 3.11 -2.36 8.20
CA PHE A 46 2.20 -1.38 7.63
C PHE A 46 2.66 0.05 7.89
N VAL A 47 3.09 0.35 9.11
CA VAL A 47 3.61 1.69 9.45
C VAL A 47 4.81 2.03 8.58
N ALA A 48 5.77 1.10 8.43
CA ALA A 48 6.93 1.32 7.57
C ALA A 48 6.53 1.51 6.10
N ALA A 49 5.66 0.66 5.57
CA ALA A 49 5.19 0.73 4.18
C ALA A 49 4.38 2.00 3.89
N PHE A 50 3.57 2.45 4.86
CA PHE A 50 2.82 3.69 4.79
C PHE A 50 3.76 4.89 4.67
N TRP A 51 4.82 4.95 5.49
CA TRP A 51 5.82 6.01 5.39
C TRP A 51 6.56 5.98 4.05
N VAL A 52 6.96 4.80 3.56
CA VAL A 52 7.59 4.67 2.25
C VAL A 52 6.66 5.12 1.12
N SER A 53 5.38 4.74 1.15
CA SER A 53 4.39 5.23 0.17
C SER A 53 4.20 6.74 0.25
N TYR A 54 4.06 7.28 1.47
CA TYR A 54 3.82 8.70 1.67
C TYR A 54 5.01 9.54 1.20
N PHE A 55 6.23 9.19 1.60
CA PHE A 55 7.44 9.87 1.14
C PHE A 55 7.68 9.66 -0.36
N GLY A 56 7.44 8.45 -0.89
CA GLY A 56 7.57 8.14 -2.30
C GLY A 56 6.63 8.97 -3.18
N HIS A 57 5.35 9.09 -2.78
CA HIS A 57 4.41 9.98 -3.48
C HIS A 57 4.80 11.46 -3.32
N ARG A 58 5.19 11.88 -2.10
CA ARG A 58 5.56 13.28 -1.82
C ARG A 58 6.82 13.74 -2.56
N HIS A 59 7.87 12.91 -2.66
CA HIS A 59 9.13 13.27 -3.33
C HIS A 59 9.10 13.00 -4.84
N TRP A 60 8.36 11.98 -5.31
CA TRP A 60 8.50 11.51 -6.70
C TRP A 60 7.27 11.77 -7.57
N THR A 61 6.08 11.89 -6.98
CA THR A 61 4.83 12.17 -7.72
C THR A 61 4.43 13.65 -7.65
N PHE A 62 4.81 14.37 -6.59
CA PHE A 62 4.35 15.74 -6.33
C PHE A 62 5.43 16.84 -6.44
N SER A 63 6.66 16.56 -6.91
CA SER A 63 7.65 17.62 -7.14
C SER A 63 7.19 18.69 -8.14
N ASP A 64 6.28 18.37 -9.07
CA ASP A 64 5.76 19.33 -10.06
C ASP A 64 4.48 20.07 -9.62
N ALA A 65 3.86 19.68 -8.49
CA ALA A 65 2.56 20.21 -8.06
C ALA A 65 2.63 21.19 -6.88
N VAL A 66 3.80 21.37 -6.27
CA VAL A 66 4.02 22.38 -5.20
C VAL A 66 3.94 23.81 -5.75
N ALA A 67 3.97 23.99 -7.08
CA ALA A 67 3.89 25.30 -7.72
C ALA A 67 2.46 25.86 -7.87
N SER A 68 1.40 25.11 -7.56
CA SER A 68 0.04 25.60 -7.81
C SER A 68 -0.95 25.25 -6.68
N HIS A 69 -1.25 26.27 -5.87
CA HIS A 69 -2.48 26.49 -5.11
C HIS A 69 -2.62 25.80 -3.74
N THR A 70 -2.23 26.56 -2.70
CA THR A 70 -3.15 27.17 -1.72
C THR A 70 -4.55 26.52 -1.64
N ASP A 71 -4.70 25.51 -0.78
CA ASP A 71 -5.87 25.24 0.09
C ASP A 71 -5.91 23.74 0.49
N GLY A 72 -5.70 23.44 1.78
CA GLY A 72 -6.16 22.16 2.36
C GLY A 72 -5.19 20.96 2.38
N THR A 73 -3.87 21.14 2.40
CA THR A 73 -2.85 20.05 2.52
C THR A 73 -3.14 19.02 3.63
N HIS A 74 -3.75 19.43 4.75
CA HIS A 74 -4.12 18.52 5.84
C HIS A 74 -5.29 17.58 5.50
N SER A 75 -6.23 18.00 4.64
CA SER A 75 -7.40 17.19 4.30
C SER A 75 -7.04 16.03 3.37
N SER A 76 -6.11 16.24 2.44
CA SER A 76 -5.63 15.19 1.52
C SER A 76 -4.84 14.10 2.25
N PHE A 77 -3.98 14.49 3.19
CA PHE A 77 -3.25 13.54 4.05
C PHE A 77 -4.20 12.67 4.89
N LEU A 78 -5.17 13.29 5.57
CA LEU A 78 -6.14 12.57 6.40
C LEU A 78 -7.00 11.60 5.57
N ARG A 79 -7.45 12.01 4.37
CA ARG A 79 -8.18 11.12 3.46
C ARG A 79 -7.32 9.94 3.02
N PHE A 80 -6.06 10.16 2.67
CA PHE A 80 -5.13 9.09 2.32
C PHE A 80 -4.87 8.14 3.48
N LEU A 81 -4.66 8.68 4.68
CA LEU A 81 -4.48 7.91 5.91
C LEU A 81 -5.72 7.05 6.22
N LEU A 82 -6.93 7.60 6.10
CA LEU A 82 -8.17 6.86 6.32
C LEU A 82 -8.33 5.70 5.34
N VAL A 83 -8.04 5.92 4.05
CA VAL A 83 -8.07 4.85 3.03
C VAL A 83 -7.01 3.80 3.33
N ALA A 84 -5.80 4.20 3.70
CA ALA A 84 -4.73 3.28 4.08
C ALA A 84 -5.09 2.46 5.32
N LEU A 85 -5.70 3.08 6.34
CA LEU A 85 -6.16 2.41 7.56
C LEU A 85 -7.29 1.42 7.28
N LEU A 86 -8.25 1.76 6.41
CA LEU A 86 -9.31 0.84 6.00
C LEU A 86 -8.74 -0.37 5.24
N GLY A 87 -7.84 -0.12 4.28
CA GLY A 87 -7.12 -1.17 3.57
C GLY A 87 -6.30 -2.05 4.52
N PHE A 88 -5.66 -1.44 5.52
CA PHE A 88 -4.93 -2.17 6.55
C PHE A 88 -5.84 -2.99 7.45
N GLY A 89 -7.00 -2.47 7.85
CA GLY A 89 -7.98 -3.22 8.63
C GLY A 89 -8.42 -4.50 7.90
N MET A 90 -8.69 -4.41 6.61
CA MET A 90 -8.98 -5.59 5.77
C MET A 90 -7.78 -6.53 5.67
N ASN A 91 -6.56 -6.02 5.46
CA ASN A 91 -5.34 -6.82 5.42
C ASN A 91 -5.12 -7.59 6.73
N GLN A 92 -5.26 -6.90 7.86
CA GLN A 92 -5.10 -7.46 9.20
C GLN A 92 -6.14 -8.54 9.47
N LEU A 93 -7.40 -8.31 9.09
CA LEU A 93 -8.47 -9.29 9.24
C LEU A 93 -8.21 -10.53 8.38
N MET A 94 -7.85 -10.36 7.11
CA MET A 94 -7.52 -11.49 6.22
C MET A 94 -6.32 -12.28 6.75
N PHE A 95 -5.28 -11.59 7.22
CA PHE A 95 -4.09 -12.23 7.79
C PHE A 95 -4.40 -12.99 9.08
N TYR A 96 -5.22 -12.42 9.97
CA TYR A 96 -5.71 -13.09 11.15
C TYR A 96 -6.50 -14.36 10.81
N LEU A 97 -7.44 -14.27 9.87
CA LEU A 97 -8.25 -15.41 9.45
C LEU A 97 -7.38 -16.52 8.83
N LEU A 98 -6.43 -16.18 7.96
CA LEU A 98 -5.53 -17.17 7.38
C LEU A 98 -4.67 -17.84 8.45
N LEU A 99 -4.09 -17.08 9.36
CA LEU A 99 -3.30 -17.63 10.47
C LEU A 99 -4.13 -18.55 11.36
N ARG A 100 -5.38 -18.18 11.64
CA ARG A 100 -6.23 -18.92 12.57
C ARG A 100 -6.84 -20.18 11.97
N TYR A 101 -7.22 -20.15 10.69
CA TYR A 101 -8.00 -21.21 10.07
C TYR A 101 -7.23 -22.06 9.06
N ALA A 102 -6.18 -21.53 8.41
CA ALA A 102 -5.44 -22.29 7.39
C ALA A 102 -4.35 -23.19 8.00
N GLY A 103 -3.88 -22.91 9.22
CA GLY A 103 -2.78 -23.63 9.86
C GLY A 103 -1.43 -23.46 9.12
N TRP A 104 -1.36 -22.50 8.21
CA TRP A 104 -0.17 -22.24 7.40
C TRP A 104 0.89 -21.47 8.19
N PRO A 105 2.17 -21.61 7.81
CA PRO A 105 3.20 -20.76 8.36
C PRO A 105 2.94 -19.30 7.96
N TYR A 106 3.23 -18.38 8.89
CA TYR A 106 2.84 -16.98 8.77
C TYR A 106 3.41 -16.28 7.53
N TYR A 107 4.60 -16.67 7.05
CA TYR A 107 5.21 -16.08 5.86
C TYR A 107 4.44 -16.40 4.57
N LEU A 108 3.84 -17.60 4.46
CA LEU A 108 2.96 -17.96 3.34
C LEU A 108 1.64 -17.20 3.43
N ALA A 109 1.05 -17.14 4.64
CA ALA A 109 -0.17 -16.36 4.86
C ALA A 109 0.03 -14.88 4.51
N LEU A 110 1.17 -14.31 4.92
CA LEU A 110 1.52 -12.92 4.62
C LEU A 110 1.71 -12.71 3.11
N ALA A 111 2.41 -13.62 2.44
CA ALA A 111 2.63 -13.55 1.00
C ALA A 111 1.30 -13.55 0.22
N VAL A 112 0.37 -14.45 0.56
CA VAL A 112 -0.95 -14.53 -0.09
C VAL A 112 -1.76 -13.26 0.15
N VAL A 113 -1.77 -12.75 1.39
CA VAL A 113 -2.50 -11.53 1.72
C VAL A 113 -1.93 -10.32 0.96
N VAL A 114 -0.60 -10.15 0.95
CA VAL A 114 0.07 -9.05 0.22
C VAL A 114 -0.21 -9.15 -1.28
N PHE A 115 -0.12 -10.34 -1.87
CA PHE A 115 -0.44 -10.55 -3.30
C PHE A 115 -1.90 -10.24 -3.60
N THR A 116 -2.83 -10.68 -2.75
CA THR A 116 -4.26 -10.45 -2.94
C THR A 116 -4.58 -8.96 -2.88
N VAL A 117 -4.04 -8.24 -1.89
CA VAL A 117 -4.22 -6.80 -1.74
C VAL A 117 -3.57 -6.04 -2.91
N ALA A 118 -2.37 -6.42 -3.35
CA ALA A 118 -1.73 -5.84 -4.51
C ALA A 118 -2.54 -6.06 -5.79
N ALA A 119 -3.06 -7.27 -6.01
CA ALA A 119 -3.91 -7.61 -7.15
C ALA A 119 -5.23 -6.83 -7.14
N MET A 120 -5.90 -6.74 -5.99
CA MET A 120 -7.10 -5.91 -5.83
C MET A 120 -6.81 -4.44 -6.13
N THR A 121 -5.70 -3.91 -5.61
CA THR A 121 -5.28 -2.52 -5.85
C THR A 121 -4.98 -2.27 -7.33
N TYR A 122 -4.33 -3.24 -8.00
CA TYR A 122 -4.09 -3.18 -9.45
C TYR A 122 -5.39 -3.23 -10.26
N VAL A 123 -6.32 -4.13 -9.94
CA VAL A 123 -7.61 -4.21 -10.63
C VAL A 123 -8.42 -2.95 -10.40
N LEU A 124 -8.48 -2.43 -9.17
CA LEU A 124 -9.22 -1.22 -8.85
C LEU A 124 -8.63 0.01 -9.55
N SER A 125 -7.30 0.15 -9.54
CA SER A 125 -6.62 1.21 -10.30
C SER A 125 -6.83 1.07 -11.79
N ARG A 126 -6.82 -0.15 -12.34
CA ARG A 126 -7.11 -0.41 -13.75
C ARG A 126 -8.56 -0.10 -14.12
N VAL A 127 -9.53 -0.52 -13.32
CA VAL A 127 -10.96 -0.32 -13.61
C VAL A 127 -11.38 1.15 -13.40
N TRP A 128 -10.74 1.87 -12.47
CA TRP A 128 -11.11 3.26 -12.18
C TRP A 128 -10.33 4.27 -13.04
N ALA A 129 -9.03 4.06 -13.25
CA ALA A 129 -8.19 4.98 -14.04
C ALA A 129 -8.46 4.89 -15.55
N PHE A 130 -8.88 3.73 -16.07
CA PHE A 130 -9.15 3.57 -17.51
C PHE A 130 -10.62 3.81 -17.91
N ARG A 131 -11.52 4.12 -16.97
CA ARG A 131 -12.94 4.44 -17.28
C ARG A 131 -13.19 5.91 -17.66
N HIS A 132 -12.18 6.78 -17.63
CA HIS A 132 -12.32 8.19 -18.05
C HIS A 132 -11.66 8.53 -19.40
N ALA A 133 -11.22 7.53 -20.17
CA ALA A 133 -10.68 7.72 -21.52
C ALA A 133 -11.72 7.46 -22.63
N SER A 134 -13.00 7.74 -22.36
CA SER A 134 -14.05 7.75 -23.38
C SER A 134 -15.01 8.90 -23.11
N HIS A 135 -14.73 10.06 -23.70
CA HIS A 135 -15.57 10.67 -24.74
C HIS A 135 -14.83 11.85 -25.37
#